data_AF-A0A4S1FPQ6-F1
#
_entry.id   AF-A0A4S1FPQ6-F1
#
_cell.length_a   1.000
_cell.length_b   1.000
_cell.length_c   1.000
_cell.angle_alpha   90.00
_cell.angle_beta   90.00
_cell.angle_gamma   90.00
#
_symmetry.space_group_name_H-M   'P 1'
#
loop_
_entity.id
_entity.type
_entity.pdbx_description
1 polymer ?
#
loop_
_entity_poly.entity_id
_entity_poly.type
_entity_poly.pdbx_seq_one_letter_code
_entity_poly.pdbx_strand_id
1 'polypeptide(L)'
;MGEVVQFCLRPAPGAKDELAELLVWIKPASDWWTGRMQIELAHHFRMTADFRRILVAHALGKGSPEAAEASRLAEKAFQAWRVECLKQVFIPAEAVRHLRWKQDWLRQHGGGTPETALAIARDEAALVDRLGAVARQQAGRARRKAVRG
;
A
#
# COMPACT_ATOMS: atom_id res chain seq x y z
N MET A 1 29.57 17.31 -9.21
CA MET A 1 28.99 15.96 -9.12
C MET A 1 28.47 15.82 -7.69
N GLY A 2 27.16 15.69 -7.51
CA GLY A 2 26.55 15.60 -6.19
C GLY A 2 26.77 14.22 -5.60
N GLU A 3 27.26 14.16 -4.36
CA GLU A 3 27.49 12.93 -3.61
C GLU A 3 26.14 12.23 -3.35
N VAL A 4 26.03 10.98 -3.78
CA VAL A 4 24.82 10.16 -3.55
C VAL A 4 24.90 9.63 -2.13
N VAL A 5 24.21 10.30 -1.21
CA VAL A 5 24.04 9.81 0.16
C VAL A 5 23.04 8.66 0.12
N GLN A 6 23.54 7.43 0.28
CA GLN A 6 22.71 6.25 0.41
C GLN A 6 21.85 6.40 1.67
N PHE A 7 20.52 6.31 1.53
CA PHE A 7 19.58 6.42 2.64
C PHE A 7 19.68 5.16 3.50
N CYS A 8 20.65 5.12 4.41
CA CYS A 8 20.79 4.03 5.38
C CYS A 8 19.84 4.30 6.55
N LEU A 9 18.63 3.73 6.49
CA LEU A 9 17.86 3.44 7.70
C LEU A 9 18.76 2.61 8.61
N ARG A 10 18.97 3.03 9.86
CA ARG A 10 19.76 2.24 10.79
C ARG A 10 19.07 0.90 11.05
N PRO A 11 19.83 -0.21 10.91
CA PRO A 11 19.78 -1.38 11.76
C PRO A 11 18.65 -1.48 12.77
N ALA A 12 17.44 -1.97 12.47
CA ALA A 12 16.62 -2.48 13.57
C ALA A 12 17.44 -3.56 14.31
N PRO A 13 17.60 -3.52 15.65
CA PRO A 13 18.50 -4.44 16.34
C PRO A 13 18.15 -5.90 16.02
N GLY A 14 19.02 -6.59 15.27
CA GLY A 14 18.82 -7.99 14.86
C GLY A 14 18.40 -8.25 13.40
N ALA A 15 18.19 -7.22 12.58
CA ALA A 15 17.93 -7.38 11.15
C ALA A 15 19.20 -7.81 10.39
N LYS A 16 19.13 -8.94 9.67
CA LYS A 16 20.28 -9.54 8.95
C LYS A 16 20.45 -9.03 7.51
N ASP A 17 19.40 -8.49 6.90
CA ASP A 17 19.39 -7.87 5.58
C ASP A 17 18.22 -6.85 5.43
N GLU A 18 18.23 -6.04 4.36
CA GLU A 18 17.19 -5.03 4.08
C GLU A 18 15.77 -5.60 4.02
N LEU A 19 15.61 -6.86 3.58
CA LEU A 19 14.30 -7.51 3.51
C LEU A 19 13.81 -7.90 4.92
N ALA A 20 14.70 -8.39 5.76
CA ALA A 20 14.42 -8.66 7.17
C ALA A 20 14.11 -7.37 7.93
N GLU A 21 14.78 -6.27 7.60
CA GLU A 21 14.51 -4.96 8.18
C GLU A 21 13.14 -4.40 7.77
N LEU A 22 12.79 -4.51 6.49
CA LEU A 22 11.45 -4.21 5.97
C LEU A 22 10.37 -5.05 6.67
N LEU A 23 10.61 -6.35 6.89
CA LEU A 23 9.67 -7.26 7.57
C LEU A 23 9.52 -6.98 9.07
N VAL A 24 10.58 -6.54 9.76
CA VAL A 24 10.56 -6.18 11.19
C VAL A 24 9.73 -4.92 11.46
N TRP A 25 9.64 -4.01 10.49
CA TRP A 25 8.89 -2.76 10.60
C TRP A 25 7.36 -2.92 10.45
N ILE A 26 6.88 -4.14 10.16
CA ILE A 26 5.49 -4.36 9.76
C ILE A 26 4.63 -4.80 10.95
N LYS A 27 4.39 -3.86 11.86
CA LYS A 27 3.12 -3.89 12.61
C LYS A 27 1.98 -3.48 11.66
N PRO A 28 0.75 -4.02 11.84
CA PRO A 28 -0.41 -3.48 11.12
C PRO A 28 -0.47 -1.97 11.31
N ALA A 29 -0.54 -1.20 10.22
CA ALA A 29 -0.63 0.25 10.34
C ALA A 29 -1.92 0.62 11.11
N SER A 30 -1.80 1.60 12.00
CA SER A 30 -2.93 2.10 12.79
C SER A 30 -3.82 3.06 12.00
N ASP A 31 -3.28 3.62 10.91
CA ASP A 31 -3.92 4.64 10.09
C ASP A 31 -3.58 4.43 8.62
N TRP A 32 -4.42 5.03 7.77
CA TRP A 32 -4.32 4.89 6.33
C TRP A 32 -3.03 5.48 5.74
N TRP A 33 -2.56 6.62 6.26
CA TRP A 33 -1.43 7.32 5.68
C TRP A 33 -0.14 6.53 5.86
N THR A 34 0.10 6.04 7.08
CA THR A 34 1.20 5.12 7.38
C THR A 34 1.13 3.87 6.51
N GLY A 35 -0.07 3.28 6.39
CA GLY A 35 -0.31 2.13 5.54
C GLY A 35 0.01 2.36 4.06
N ARG A 36 -0.36 3.53 3.53
CA ARG A 36 -0.03 3.94 2.17
C ARG A 36 1.48 4.04 1.96
N MET A 37 2.22 4.64 2.89
CA MET A 37 3.68 4.76 2.77
C MET A 37 4.36 3.39 2.80
N GLN A 38 3.87 2.45 3.63
CA GLN A 38 4.36 1.07 3.64
C GLN A 38 4.18 0.38 2.27
N ILE A 39 3.03 0.60 1.60
CA ILE A 39 2.80 0.08 0.23
C ILE A 39 3.78 0.69 -0.76
N GLU A 40 3.95 2.02 -0.76
CA GLU A 40 4.85 2.69 -1.71
C GLU A 40 6.29 2.22 -1.55
N LEU A 41 6.74 2.02 -0.29
CA LEU A 41 8.06 1.44 0.00
C LEU A 41 8.17 0.00 -0.54
N ALA A 42 7.18 -0.85 -0.28
CA ALA A 42 7.18 -2.22 -0.78
C ALA A 42 7.10 -2.27 -2.33
N HIS A 43 6.37 -1.34 -2.94
CA HIS A 43 6.28 -1.19 -4.39
C HIS A 43 7.63 -0.77 -4.98
N HIS A 44 8.29 0.20 -4.37
CA HIS A 44 9.63 0.63 -4.79
C HIS A 44 10.63 -0.53 -4.69
N PHE A 45 10.62 -1.29 -3.60
CA PHE A 45 11.47 -2.47 -3.44
C PHE A 45 11.20 -3.52 -4.53
N ARG A 46 9.92 -3.81 -4.83
CA ARG A 46 9.52 -4.68 -5.95
C ARG A 46 10.11 -4.19 -7.27
N MET A 47 9.98 -2.91 -7.60
CA MET A 47 10.49 -2.33 -8.85
C MET A 47 12.01 -2.46 -8.95
N THR A 48 12.73 -2.15 -7.88
CA THR A 48 14.20 -2.27 -7.82
C THR A 48 14.65 -3.73 -7.98
N ALA A 49 13.96 -4.68 -7.35
CA ALA A 49 14.26 -6.10 -7.51
C ALA A 49 14.02 -6.59 -8.95
N ASP A 50 12.98 -6.10 -9.62
CA ASP A 50 12.70 -6.46 -11.01
C ASP A 50 13.74 -5.87 -11.99
N PHE A 51 14.15 -4.60 -11.79
CA PHE A 51 15.24 -4.02 -12.58
C PHE A 51 16.55 -4.76 -12.38
N ARG A 52 16.89 -5.14 -11.14
CA ARG A 52 18.05 -5.96 -10.86
C ARG A 52 17.99 -7.30 -11.60
N ARG A 53 16.84 -7.97 -11.60
CA ARG A 53 16.64 -9.21 -12.36
C ARG A 53 16.91 -9.02 -13.85
N ILE A 54 16.39 -7.94 -14.44
CA ILE A 54 16.60 -7.64 -15.87
C ILE A 54 18.08 -7.38 -16.17
N LEU A 55 18.74 -6.54 -15.36
CA LEU A 55 20.15 -6.19 -15.56
C LEU A 55 21.08 -7.40 -15.43
N VAL A 56 20.88 -8.23 -14.41
CA VAL A 56 21.70 -9.44 -14.19
C VAL A 56 21.49 -10.45 -15.30
N ALA A 57 20.23 -10.69 -15.71
CA ALA A 57 19.92 -11.59 -16.81
C ALA A 57 20.52 -11.13 -18.16
N HIS A 58 20.61 -9.82 -18.37
CA HIS A 58 21.24 -9.24 -19.56
C HIS A 58 22.77 -9.36 -19.52
N ALA A 59 23.40 -9.09 -18.37
CA ALA A 59 24.85 -9.08 -18.24
C ALA A 59 25.48 -10.48 -18.19
N LEU A 60 24.84 -11.43 -17.49
CA LEU A 60 25.41 -12.75 -17.19
C LEU A 60 24.68 -13.90 -17.92
N GLY A 61 23.63 -13.57 -18.67
CA GLY A 61 22.77 -14.55 -19.34
C GLY A 61 21.71 -15.13 -18.41
N LYS A 62 20.54 -15.42 -18.98
CA LYS A 62 19.35 -15.91 -18.25
C LYS A 62 19.54 -17.25 -17.53
N GLY A 63 20.49 -18.07 -17.99
CA GLY A 63 20.81 -19.37 -17.39
C GLY A 63 21.83 -19.30 -16.25
N SER A 64 22.36 -18.12 -15.93
CA SER A 64 23.34 -17.97 -14.85
C SER A 64 22.70 -18.20 -13.47
N PRO A 65 23.44 -18.77 -12.49
CA PRO A 65 23.00 -18.85 -11.10
C PRO A 65 22.57 -17.50 -10.52
N GLU A 66 23.25 -16.42 -10.90
CA GLU A 66 22.98 -15.05 -10.48
C GLU A 66 21.63 -14.54 -11.02
N ALA A 67 21.29 -14.86 -12.28
CA ALA A 67 20.00 -14.51 -12.86
C ALA A 67 18.85 -15.30 -12.20
N ALA A 68 19.08 -16.55 -11.82
CA ALA A 68 18.13 -17.35 -11.06
C ALA A 68 17.91 -16.76 -9.65
N GLU A 69 18.97 -16.34 -8.97
CA GLU A 69 18.87 -15.70 -7.66
C GLU A 69 18.13 -14.36 -7.72
N ALA A 70 18.46 -13.51 -8.70
CA ALA A 70 17.77 -12.24 -8.90
C ALA A 70 16.28 -12.45 -9.22
N SER A 71 15.93 -13.52 -9.95
CA SER A 71 14.53 -13.88 -10.21
C SER A 71 13.80 -14.33 -8.94
N ARG A 72 14.43 -15.14 -8.08
CA ARG A 72 13.87 -15.53 -6.78
C ARG A 72 13.64 -14.32 -5.86
N LEU A 73 14.58 -13.38 -5.85
CA LEU A 73 14.45 -12.15 -5.06
C LEU A 73 13.30 -11.27 -5.58
N ALA A 74 13.16 -11.11 -6.89
CA ALA A 74 12.07 -10.36 -7.49
C ALA A 74 10.70 -10.97 -7.15
N GLU A 75 10.58 -12.29 -7.17
CA GLU A 75 9.35 -12.98 -6.77
C GLU A 75 9.04 -12.75 -5.28
N LYS A 76 10.03 -12.87 -4.39
CA LYS A 76 9.86 -12.57 -2.96
C LYS A 76 9.41 -11.12 -2.72
N ALA A 77 10.01 -10.17 -3.44
CA ALA A 77 9.65 -8.76 -3.36
C ALA A 77 8.22 -8.51 -3.85
N PHE A 78 7.80 -9.19 -4.92
CA PHE A 78 6.42 -9.14 -5.41
C PHE A 78 5.42 -9.68 -4.38
N GLN A 79 5.70 -10.83 -3.77
CA GLN A 79 4.83 -11.41 -2.75
C GLN A 79 4.74 -10.52 -1.51
N ALA A 80 5.87 -9.95 -1.05
CA ALA A 80 5.89 -9.00 0.06
C ALA A 80 5.00 -7.78 -0.22
N TRP A 81 5.16 -7.15 -1.39
CA TRP A 81 4.32 -6.03 -1.82
C TRP A 81 2.83 -6.39 -1.87
N ARG A 82 2.49 -7.57 -2.40
CA ARG A 82 1.10 -8.03 -2.48
C ARG A 82 0.48 -8.22 -1.10
N VAL A 83 1.22 -8.81 -0.15
CA VAL A 83 0.78 -9.01 1.23
C VAL A 83 0.57 -7.66 1.93
N GLU A 84 1.46 -6.69 1.72
CA GLU A 84 1.29 -5.35 2.31
C GLU A 84 0.04 -4.64 1.80
N CYS A 85 -0.21 -4.66 0.49
CA CYS A 85 -1.44 -4.11 -0.05
C CYS A 85 -2.69 -4.78 0.53
N LEU A 86 -2.67 -6.09 0.76
CA LEU A 86 -3.78 -6.82 1.37
C LEU A 86 -4.04 -6.39 2.81
N LYS A 87 -2.99 -6.23 3.62
CA LYS A 87 -3.12 -5.76 5.01
C LYS A 87 -3.85 -4.43 5.10
N GLN A 88 -3.61 -3.52 4.16
CA GLN A 88 -4.23 -2.19 4.16
C GLN A 88 -5.73 -2.22 3.83
N VAL A 89 -6.24 -3.27 3.19
CA VAL A 89 -7.69 -3.42 2.93
C VAL A 89 -8.48 -3.42 4.23
N PHE A 90 -7.89 -3.90 5.32
CA PHE A 90 -8.54 -3.99 6.63
C PHE A 90 -8.51 -2.69 7.45
N ILE A 91 -7.70 -1.70 7.08
CA ILE A 91 -7.63 -0.41 7.76
C ILE A 91 -8.76 0.51 7.32
N PRO A 92 -9.62 1.05 8.20
CA PRO A 92 -10.76 1.89 7.80
C PRO A 92 -10.38 3.06 6.87
N ALA A 93 -11.12 3.24 5.79
CA ALA A 93 -10.93 4.38 4.88
C ALA A 93 -11.53 5.69 5.46
N GLU A 94 -10.70 6.72 5.54
CA GLU A 94 -11.14 8.05 6.00
C GLU A 94 -11.80 8.90 4.90
N ALA A 95 -11.38 8.72 3.66
CA ALA A 95 -11.82 9.53 2.53
C ALA A 95 -12.19 8.66 1.32
N VAL A 96 -13.03 9.21 0.44
CA VAL A 96 -13.49 8.56 -0.80
C VAL A 96 -12.32 8.09 -1.66
N ARG A 97 -11.24 8.87 -1.74
CA ARG A 97 -10.04 8.52 -2.52
C ARG A 97 -9.38 7.23 -2.00
N HIS A 98 -9.41 7.01 -0.69
CA HIS A 98 -8.80 5.83 -0.05
C HIS A 98 -9.65 4.58 -0.29
N LEU A 99 -10.98 4.69 -0.17
CA LEU A 99 -11.91 3.61 -0.50
C LEU A 99 -11.80 3.21 -1.98
N ARG A 100 -11.80 4.20 -2.89
CA ARG A 100 -11.66 3.96 -4.33
C ARG A 100 -10.35 3.25 -4.66
N TRP A 101 -9.24 3.64 -4.04
CA TRP A 101 -7.97 2.95 -4.22
C TRP A 101 -8.06 1.47 -3.82
N LYS A 102 -8.71 1.13 -2.69
CA LYS A 102 -8.83 -0.27 -2.26
C LYS A 102 -9.63 -1.11 -3.25
N GLN A 103 -10.73 -0.55 -3.75
CA GLN A 103 -11.55 -1.19 -4.78
C GLN A 103 -10.78 -1.38 -6.08
N ASP A 104 -10.00 -0.37 -6.51
CA ASP A 104 -9.13 -0.46 -7.70
C ASP A 104 -8.07 -1.55 -7.55
N TRP A 105 -7.41 -1.61 -6.39
CA TRP A 105 -6.40 -2.62 -6.08
C TRP A 105 -6.99 -4.04 -6.13
N LEU A 106 -8.12 -4.28 -5.45
CA LEU A 106 -8.78 -5.60 -5.46
C LEU A 106 -9.14 -6.03 -6.89
N ARG A 107 -9.62 -5.12 -7.73
CA ARG A 107 -9.93 -5.41 -9.14
C ARG A 107 -8.69 -5.83 -9.94
N GLN A 108 -7.56 -5.20 -9.71
CA GLN A 108 -6.32 -5.48 -10.44
C GLN A 108 -5.63 -6.77 -10.00
N HIS A 109 -5.87 -7.25 -8.78
CA HIS A 109 -5.10 -8.33 -8.16
C HIS A 109 -5.88 -9.63 -7.90
N GLY A 110 -6.96 -9.86 -8.64
CA GLY A 110 -7.71 -11.12 -8.63
C GLY A 110 -8.90 -11.14 -7.67
N GLY A 111 -9.39 -9.96 -7.26
CA GLY A 111 -10.55 -9.83 -6.39
C GLY A 111 -10.20 -9.98 -4.90
N GLY A 112 -11.26 -10.10 -4.10
CA GLY A 112 -11.17 -10.16 -2.65
C GLY A 112 -11.65 -11.49 -2.07
N THR A 113 -11.10 -11.86 -0.92
CA THR A 113 -11.69 -12.89 -0.05
C THR A 113 -12.96 -12.34 0.63
N PRO A 114 -13.83 -13.18 1.22
CA PRO A 114 -14.99 -12.71 1.98
C PRO A 114 -14.62 -11.66 3.05
N GLU A 115 -13.48 -11.81 3.71
CA GLU A 115 -12.97 -10.88 4.72
C GLU A 115 -12.66 -9.51 4.13
N THR A 116 -12.08 -9.45 2.92
CA THR A 116 -11.84 -8.18 2.23
C THR A 116 -13.14 -7.53 1.75
N ALA A 117 -14.14 -8.31 1.34
CA ALA A 117 -15.46 -7.78 0.98
C ALA A 117 -16.16 -7.14 2.18
N LEU A 118 -16.07 -7.77 3.36
CA LEU A 118 -16.57 -7.22 4.62
C LEU A 118 -15.87 -5.91 4.99
N ALA A 119 -14.54 -5.84 4.82
CA ALA A 119 -13.79 -4.62 5.09
C ALA A 119 -14.17 -3.47 4.15
N ILE A 120 -14.43 -3.75 2.87
CA ILE A 120 -14.93 -2.77 1.90
C ILE A 120 -16.35 -2.31 2.26
N ALA A 121 -17.25 -3.25 2.57
CA ALA A 121 -18.63 -2.94 2.95
C ALA A 121 -18.70 -2.06 4.21
N ARG A 122 -17.84 -2.31 5.21
CA ARG A 122 -17.69 -1.46 6.39
C ARG A 122 -17.33 -0.02 6.01
N ASP A 123 -16.37 0.15 5.12
CA ASP A 123 -15.88 1.46 4.72
C ASP A 123 -16.89 2.21 3.82
N GLU A 124 -17.63 1.48 2.98
CA GLU A 124 -18.74 1.99 2.19
C GLU A 124 -19.89 2.49 3.08
N ALA A 125 -20.28 1.71 4.08
CA ALA A 125 -21.31 2.11 5.05
C ALA A 125 -20.89 3.39 5.81
N ALA A 126 -19.65 3.43 6.31
CA ALA A 126 -19.12 4.61 6.99
C ALA A 126 -19.09 5.85 6.09
N LEU A 127 -18.82 5.68 4.79
CA LEU A 127 -18.87 6.77 3.82
C LEU A 127 -20.30 7.28 3.60
N VAL A 128 -21.27 6.38 3.44
CA VAL A 128 -22.69 6.73 3.29
C VAL A 128 -23.17 7.56 4.49
N ASP A 129 -22.82 7.12 5.71
CA ASP A 129 -23.18 7.84 6.93
C ASP A 129 -22.59 9.26 6.98
N ARG A 130 -21.31 9.41 6.61
CA ARG A 130 -20.64 10.72 6.54
C ARG A 130 -21.29 11.64 5.52
N LEU A 131 -21.58 11.14 4.31
CA LEU A 131 -22.25 11.92 3.26
C LEU A 131 -23.65 12.35 3.71
N GLY A 132 -24.40 11.45 4.36
CA GLY A 132 -25.70 11.77 4.95
C GLY A 132 -25.61 12.85 6.03
N ALA A 133 -24.60 12.80 6.89
CA ALA A 133 -24.37 13.83 7.90
C ALA A 133 -24.06 15.20 7.29
N VAL A 134 -23.20 15.24 6.27
CA VAL A 134 -22.86 16.47 5.53
C VAL A 134 -24.10 17.04 4.83
N ALA A 135 -24.90 16.21 4.17
CA ALA A 135 -26.13 16.64 3.50
C ALA A 135 -27.12 17.27 4.49
N ARG A 136 -27.33 16.64 5.65
CA ARG A 136 -28.18 17.19 6.73
C ARG A 136 -27.64 18.53 7.24
N GLN A 137 -26.33 18.65 7.43
CA GLN A 137 -25.70 19.89 7.88
C GLN A 137 -25.87 21.02 6.85
N GLN A 138 -25.69 20.73 5.56
CA GLN A 138 -25.90 21.68 4.46
C GLN A 138 -27.37 22.12 4.38
N ALA A 139 -28.32 21.19 4.46
CA ALA A 139 -29.75 21.49 4.48
C ALA A 139 -30.13 22.39 5.68
N GLY A 140 -29.56 22.13 6.86
CA GLY A 140 -29.75 22.96 8.06
C GLY A 140 -29.19 24.38 7.90
N ARG A 141 -28.01 24.53 7.27
CA ARG A 141 -27.43 25.84 6.95
C ARG A 141 -28.26 26.60 5.92
N ALA A 142 -28.75 25.93 4.88
CA ALA A 142 -29.61 26.53 3.86
C ALA A 142 -30.93 27.04 4.47
N ARG A 143 -31.58 26.26 5.33
CA ARG A 143 -32.78 26.70 6.08
C ARG A 143 -32.51 27.91 6.96
N ARG A 144 -31.40 27.95 7.70
CA ARG A 144 -31.05 29.13 8.54
C ARG A 144 -30.77 30.40 7.72
N LYS A 145 -30.24 30.26 6.51
CA LYS A 145 -29.99 31.38 5.59
C LYS A 145 -31.30 31.91 4.98
N ALA A 146 -32.25 31.03 4.66
CA ALA A 146 -33.57 31.38 4.15
C ALA A 146 -34.48 32.03 5.21
N VAL A 147 -34.31 31.72 6.49
CA VAL A 147 -35.08 32.31 7.61
C VAL A 147 -34.55 33.66 8.07
N ARG A 148 -33.30 34.01 7.72
CA ARG A 148 -32.65 35.30 8.04
C ARG A 148 -32.64 36.30 6.86
N GLY A 149 -33.11 35.88 5.69
CA GLY A 149 -33.21 36.70 4.49
C GLY A 149 -34.59 37.28 4.33
#